data_AF-A0A5A7RRZ6-F1
#
_entry.id   AF-A0A5A7RRZ6-F1
#
_cell.length_a   1.000
_cell.length_b   1.000
_cell.length_c   1.000
_cell.angle_alpha   90.00
_cell.angle_beta   90.00
_cell.angle_gamma   90.00
#
_symmetry.space_group_name_H-M   'P 1'
#
loop_
_entity.id
_entity.type
_entity.pdbx_description
1 polymer ?
#
loop_
_entity_poly.entity_id
_entity_poly.type
_entity_poly.pdbx_seq_one_letter_code
_entity_poly.pdbx_strand_id
1 'polypeptide(L)'
;EGRYNEAIKIALDNADKIKAIIEKISGRDLPEKWMPFNVKCEKCGKLNGQIYEYDYPFAKYRCSCGYEGSVDLRKGGIGKFPWRIDWPARWKIFGVTFEAFGKDHAASGSSWDTGKEIAKQVFKYEPPMPLVYEFIHLKGKGAMHGSTGVAIAASEAIKILPSEVLRFLFMKYEPSRHIEFDTGFSLLDLIDEYDRYENIFWDGRKNCWDER
;
A
#
# COMPACT_ATOMS: atom_id res chain seq x y z
N GLU A 1 -17.90 -1.64 14.25
CA GLU A 1 -16.89 -1.90 15.31
C GLU A 1 -15.81 -0.82 15.24
N GLY A 2 -15.61 -0.03 16.30
CA GLY A 2 -14.63 1.07 16.35
C GLY A 2 -13.17 0.61 16.44
N ARG A 3 -12.74 -0.32 15.58
CA ARG A 3 -11.42 -0.98 15.61
C ARG A 3 -10.24 -0.01 15.55
N TYR A 4 -10.46 1.20 15.04
CA TYR A 4 -9.44 2.25 14.91
C TYR A 4 -9.38 3.18 16.13
N ASN A 5 -10.35 3.12 17.06
CA ASN A 5 -10.47 4.12 18.13
C ASN A 5 -9.21 4.18 19.01
N GLU A 6 -8.66 3.02 19.37
CA GLU A 6 -7.42 2.93 20.14
C GLU A 6 -6.23 3.51 19.35
N ALA A 7 -6.09 3.13 18.08
CA ALA A 7 -5.03 3.64 17.23
C ALA A 7 -5.13 5.17 17.04
N ILE A 8 -6.35 5.71 16.90
CA ILE A 8 -6.61 7.15 16.78
C ILE A 8 -6.12 7.87 18.03
N LYS A 9 -6.50 7.37 19.21
CA LYS A 9 -6.03 7.93 20.47
C LYS A 9 -4.50 7.91 20.56
N ILE A 10 -3.88 6.75 20.35
CA ILE A 10 -2.42 6.59 20.42
C ILE A 10 -1.71 7.55 19.45
N ALA A 11 -2.21 7.68 18.21
CA ALA A 11 -1.61 8.56 17.22
C ALA A 11 -1.72 10.04 17.62
N LEU A 12 -2.89 10.49 18.07
CA LEU A 12 -3.11 11.88 18.48
C LEU A 12 -2.32 12.24 19.75
N ASP A 13 -2.25 11.33 20.73
CA ASP A 13 -1.41 11.48 21.94
C ASP A 13 0.09 11.59 21.61
N ASN A 14 0.52 11.09 20.44
CA ASN A 14 1.91 11.06 20.00
C ASN A 14 2.13 11.90 18.73
N ALA A 15 1.30 12.93 18.49
CA ALA A 15 1.34 13.74 17.28
C ALA A 15 2.74 14.31 16.99
N ASP A 16 3.38 14.95 17.97
CA ASP A 16 4.71 15.54 17.84
C ASP A 16 5.78 14.48 17.52
N LYS A 17 5.66 13.30 18.11
CA LYS A 17 6.58 12.19 17.86
C LYS A 17 6.44 11.65 16.44
N ILE A 18 5.20 11.45 15.97
CA ILE A 18 4.93 11.03 14.59
C ILE A 18 5.47 12.07 13.63
N LYS A 19 5.22 13.36 13.90
CA LYS A 19 5.73 14.48 13.11
C LYS A 19 7.25 14.39 12.98
N ALA A 20 7.97 14.34 14.10
CA ALA A 20 9.44 14.26 14.11
C ALA A 20 9.98 13.05 13.33
N ILE A 21 9.33 11.88 13.42
CA ILE A 21 9.70 10.69 12.64
C ILE A 21 9.55 10.97 11.13
N ILE A 22 8.41 11.54 10.71
CA ILE A 22 8.14 11.82 9.30
C ILE A 22 9.15 12.85 8.76
N GLU A 23 9.37 13.95 9.46
CA GLU A 23 10.29 15.00 9.03
C GLU A 23 11.73 14.49 8.92
N LYS A 24 12.19 13.76 9.95
CA LYS A 24 13.55 13.18 9.98
C LYS A 24 13.81 12.20 8.83
N ILE A 25 12.84 11.34 8.51
CA ILE A 25 13.04 10.22 7.58
C ILE A 25 12.73 10.63 6.14
N SER A 26 11.64 11.37 5.93
CA SER A 26 11.17 11.73 4.60
C SER A 26 11.65 13.09 4.11
N GLY A 27 12.25 13.91 4.98
CA GLY A 27 12.65 15.28 4.68
C GLY A 27 11.47 16.24 4.43
N ARG A 28 10.24 15.80 4.72
CA ARG A 28 9.05 16.65 4.60
C ARG A 28 9.04 17.69 5.72
N ASP A 29 8.50 18.86 5.42
CA ASP A 29 8.19 19.89 6.40
C ASP A 29 6.68 19.82 6.73
N LEU A 30 6.34 19.55 7.99
CA LEU A 30 4.96 19.47 8.45
C LEU A 30 4.63 20.72 9.29
N PRO A 31 3.39 21.24 9.22
CA PRO A 31 2.98 22.41 9.99
C PRO A 31 3.29 22.27 11.49
N GLU A 32 3.62 23.38 12.16
CA GLU A 32 3.97 23.39 13.58
C GLU A 32 2.96 22.63 14.44
N LYS A 33 1.67 22.95 14.28
CA LYS A 33 0.54 22.33 15.01
C LYS A 33 -0.13 21.20 14.21
N TRP A 34 0.66 20.39 13.51
CA TRP A 34 0.13 19.29 12.70
C TRP A 34 -0.40 18.15 13.57
N MET A 35 -1.60 17.68 13.26
CA MET A 35 -2.20 16.51 13.91
C MET A 35 -2.32 15.35 12.92
N PRO A 36 -2.03 14.10 13.33
CA PRO A 36 -2.03 12.93 12.45
C PRO A 36 -3.43 12.42 12.08
N PHE A 37 -4.42 13.29 11.89
CA PHE A 37 -5.80 12.90 11.59
C PHE A 37 -6.56 13.97 10.81
N ASN A 38 -7.23 13.58 9.72
CA ASN A 38 -8.06 14.47 8.91
C ASN A 38 -9.53 14.27 9.23
N VAL A 39 -10.18 15.31 9.76
CA VAL A 39 -11.60 15.28 10.10
C VAL A 39 -12.46 15.50 8.85
N LYS A 40 -13.55 14.75 8.75
CA LYS A 40 -14.61 14.95 7.75
C LYS A 40 -15.46 16.12 8.20
N CYS A 41 -15.43 17.22 7.45
CA CYS A 41 -16.21 18.39 7.76
C CYS A 41 -17.71 18.10 7.62
N GLU A 42 -18.49 18.39 8.66
CA GLU A 42 -19.95 18.18 8.61
C GLU A 42 -20.67 19.13 7.64
N LYS A 43 -20.11 20.33 7.41
CA LYS A 43 -20.70 21.32 6.49
C LYS A 43 -20.50 20.97 5.02
N CYS A 44 -19.27 20.61 4.61
CA CYS A 44 -18.94 20.41 3.19
C CYS A 44 -18.63 18.95 2.82
N GLY A 45 -18.60 18.04 3.80
CA GLY A 45 -18.35 16.61 3.60
C GLY A 45 -16.90 16.23 3.26
N LYS A 46 -16.00 17.20 3.09
CA LYS A 46 -14.60 16.97 2.70
C LYS A 46 -13.73 16.53 3.89
N LEU A 47 -12.72 15.70 3.60
CA LEU A 47 -11.73 15.20 4.58
C LEU A 47 -10.51 16.12 4.65
N ASN A 48 -10.73 17.36 5.06
CA ASN A 48 -9.71 18.41 5.15
C ASN A 48 -9.80 19.23 6.44
N GLY A 49 -10.56 18.76 7.44
CA GLY A 49 -10.61 19.37 8.76
C GLY A 49 -9.30 19.13 9.52
N GLN A 50 -8.61 20.21 9.87
CA GLN A 50 -7.38 20.19 10.66
C GLN A 50 -7.71 20.41 12.13
N ILE A 51 -7.29 19.48 12.99
CA ILE A 51 -7.47 19.59 14.44
C ILE A 51 -6.54 20.67 14.98
N TYR A 52 -7.08 21.60 15.78
CA TYR A 52 -6.29 22.65 16.45
C TYR A 52 -6.38 22.58 17.98
N GLU A 53 -7.35 21.83 18.51
CA GLU A 53 -7.52 21.58 19.94
C GLU A 53 -7.95 20.12 20.11
N TYR A 54 -7.27 19.39 20.98
CA TYR A 54 -7.49 17.98 21.21
C TYR A 54 -7.51 17.69 22.71
N ASP A 55 -8.59 17.08 23.16
CA ASP A 55 -8.75 16.55 24.52
C ASP A 55 -9.63 15.29 24.45
N TYR A 56 -9.01 14.12 24.51
CA TYR A 56 -9.70 12.86 24.22
C TYR A 56 -10.94 12.66 25.12
N PRO A 57 -12.13 12.36 24.55
CA PRO A 57 -12.37 11.87 23.18
C PRO A 57 -12.75 12.94 22.16
N PHE A 58 -12.69 14.22 22.51
CA PHE A 58 -13.13 15.32 21.66
C PHE A 58 -11.96 16.02 20.96
N ALA A 59 -12.25 16.56 19.79
CA ALA A 59 -11.31 17.41 19.06
C ALA A 59 -12.07 18.53 18.36
N LYS A 60 -11.52 19.75 18.41
CA LYS A 60 -12.00 20.87 17.57
C LYS A 60 -11.17 20.96 16.32
N TYR A 61 -11.83 21.22 15.20
CA TYR A 61 -11.20 21.28 13.89
C TYR A 61 -11.64 22.50 13.10
N ARG A 62 -10.76 22.96 12.21
CA ARG A 62 -11.04 24.00 11.21
C ARG A 62 -10.97 23.40 9.82
N CYS A 63 -12.01 23.59 9.03
CA CYS A 63 -12.08 23.18 7.63
C CYS A 63 -11.64 24.31 6.71
N SER A 64 -11.07 23.97 5.55
CA SER A 64 -10.72 24.96 4.51
C SER A 64 -11.93 25.69 3.91
N CYS A 65 -13.17 25.25 4.16
CA CYS A 65 -14.39 25.97 3.77
C CYS A 65 -14.79 27.07 4.78
N GLY A 66 -13.94 27.34 5.79
CA GLY A 66 -14.17 28.33 6.85
C GLY A 66 -15.04 27.83 8.00
N TYR A 67 -15.46 26.56 7.99
CA TYR A 67 -16.25 25.98 9.09
C TYR A 67 -15.34 25.52 10.23
N GLU A 68 -15.76 25.79 11.47
CA GLU A 68 -15.17 25.26 12.70
C GLU A 68 -16.21 24.42 13.44
N GLY A 69 -15.79 23.27 13.95
CA GLY A 69 -16.67 22.34 14.64
C GLY A 69 -15.92 21.47 15.64
N SER A 70 -16.66 20.63 16.35
CA SER A 70 -16.13 19.66 17.32
C SER A 70 -16.60 18.26 16.95
N VAL A 71 -15.73 17.26 17.13
CA VAL A 71 -16.03 15.85 16.85
C VAL A 71 -15.70 14.96 18.05
N ASP A 72 -16.50 13.91 18.23
CA ASP A 72 -16.17 12.78 19.12
C ASP A 72 -15.43 11.72 18.30
N LEU A 73 -14.14 11.54 18.58
CA LEU A 73 -13.23 10.67 17.84
C LEU A 73 -13.58 9.18 17.94
N ARG A 74 -14.48 8.79 18.85
CA ARG A 74 -14.94 7.41 19.00
C ARG A 74 -16.03 7.05 17.98
N LYS A 75 -16.65 8.05 17.36
CA LYS A 75 -17.71 7.85 16.36
C LYS A 75 -17.10 7.48 15.01
N GLY A 76 -17.66 6.45 14.36
CA GLY A 76 -17.23 6.05 13.03
C GLY A 76 -17.53 7.10 11.97
N GLY A 77 -16.70 7.18 10.92
CA GLY A 77 -16.94 8.03 9.75
C GLY A 77 -16.63 9.53 9.94
N ILE A 78 -16.09 9.92 11.09
CA ILE A 78 -15.74 11.32 11.40
C ILE A 78 -14.44 11.79 10.75
N GLY A 79 -13.65 10.89 10.17
CA GLY A 79 -12.36 11.24 9.59
C GLY A 79 -11.53 10.03 9.21
N LYS A 80 -10.27 10.30 8.86
CA LYS A 80 -9.28 9.26 8.52
C LYS A 80 -7.86 9.67 8.87
N PHE A 81 -7.00 8.68 9.05
CA PHE A 81 -5.57 8.88 9.10
C PHE A 81 -4.99 9.32 7.74
N PRO A 82 -3.91 10.11 7.73
CA PRO A 82 -3.02 10.19 6.57
C PRO A 82 -2.35 8.82 6.34
N TRP A 83 -2.07 8.47 5.08
CA TRP A 83 -1.56 7.15 4.67
C TRP A 83 -0.36 6.64 5.49
N ARG A 84 0.62 7.52 5.78
CA ARG A 84 1.84 7.18 6.53
C ARG A 84 1.58 6.75 7.98
N ILE A 85 0.39 7.03 8.52
CA ILE A 85 -0.05 6.68 9.87
C ILE A 85 -1.05 5.52 9.79
N ASP A 86 -1.94 5.59 8.80
CA ASP A 86 -2.96 4.59 8.56
C ASP A 86 -2.37 3.19 8.31
N TRP A 87 -1.31 3.12 7.51
CA TRP A 87 -0.67 1.86 7.15
C TRP A 87 -0.08 1.12 8.37
N PRO A 88 0.80 1.73 9.20
CA PRO A 88 1.26 1.08 10.42
C PRO A 88 0.18 0.91 11.49
N ALA A 89 -0.89 1.72 11.50
CA ALA A 89 -2.04 1.44 12.37
C ALA A 89 -2.73 0.13 11.95
N ARG A 90 -2.95 -0.06 10.64
CA ARG A 90 -3.61 -1.25 10.08
C ARG A 90 -2.86 -2.53 10.35
N TRP A 91 -1.54 -2.54 10.24
CA TRP A 91 -0.73 -3.72 10.59
C TRP A 91 -1.04 -4.21 12.00
N LYS A 92 -1.13 -3.31 12.98
CA LYS A 92 -1.50 -3.65 14.36
C LYS A 92 -2.96 -4.10 14.47
N ILE A 93 -3.89 -3.34 13.88
CA ILE A 93 -5.34 -3.59 13.98
C ILE A 93 -5.73 -4.96 13.41
N PHE A 94 -5.05 -5.40 12.36
CA PHE A 94 -5.32 -6.66 11.67
C PHE A 94 -4.32 -7.78 11.98
N GLY A 95 -3.31 -7.52 12.82
CA GLY A 95 -2.29 -8.52 13.16
C GLY A 95 -1.48 -8.98 11.94
N VAL A 96 -1.13 -8.04 11.05
CA VAL A 96 -0.36 -8.34 9.84
C VAL A 96 1.06 -8.75 10.22
N THR A 97 1.46 -9.95 9.82
CA THR A 97 2.81 -10.51 10.08
C THR A 97 3.72 -10.46 8.86
N PHE A 98 3.13 -10.37 7.66
CA PHE A 98 3.81 -10.27 6.37
C PHE A 98 3.01 -9.37 5.44
N GLU A 99 3.67 -8.47 4.72
CA GLU A 99 3.02 -7.67 3.68
C GLU A 99 3.98 -7.39 2.52
N ALA A 100 3.53 -7.75 1.31
CA ALA A 100 4.22 -7.41 0.08
C ALA A 100 3.75 -6.03 -0.42
N PHE A 101 4.67 -5.22 -0.94
CA PHE A 101 4.36 -3.89 -1.49
C PHE A 101 5.32 -3.50 -2.60
N GLY A 102 4.88 -2.59 -3.47
CA GLY A 102 5.68 -2.16 -4.61
C GLY A 102 6.88 -1.31 -4.21
N LYS A 103 7.91 -1.32 -5.05
CA LYS A 103 9.17 -0.57 -4.88
C LYS A 103 8.99 0.92 -4.57
N ASP A 104 7.93 1.57 -5.06
CA ASP A 104 7.62 2.98 -4.76
C ASP A 104 7.43 3.24 -3.26
N HIS A 105 6.97 2.23 -2.52
CA HIS A 105 6.81 2.30 -1.07
C HIS A 105 8.07 1.90 -0.31
N ALA A 106 9.14 1.47 -0.98
CA ALA A 106 10.39 1.00 -0.41
C ALA A 106 11.58 1.95 -0.60
N ALA A 107 11.42 3.03 -1.37
CA ALA A 107 12.47 4.02 -1.60
C ALA A 107 12.95 4.69 -0.28
N SER A 108 14.15 5.27 -0.26
CA SER A 108 14.65 5.99 0.92
C SER A 108 13.68 7.12 1.31
N GLY A 109 13.24 7.14 2.57
CA GLY A 109 12.27 8.13 3.06
C GLY A 109 10.81 7.87 2.67
N SER A 110 10.55 6.69 2.09
CA SER A 110 9.22 6.23 1.67
C SER A 110 8.26 6.02 2.85
N SER A 111 7.03 5.64 2.51
CA SER A 111 6.02 5.26 3.51
C SER A 111 6.45 4.06 4.35
N TRP A 112 7.24 3.12 3.81
CA TRP A 112 7.75 1.98 4.57
C TRP A 112 8.72 2.44 5.66
N ASP A 113 9.69 3.30 5.31
CA ASP A 113 10.70 3.78 6.26
C ASP A 113 10.08 4.57 7.41
N THR A 114 9.09 5.42 7.14
CA THR A 114 8.36 6.08 8.23
C THR A 114 7.45 5.11 8.98
N GLY A 115 6.83 4.18 8.26
CA GLY A 115 5.84 3.26 8.81
C GLY A 115 6.45 2.32 9.85
N LYS A 116 7.62 1.74 9.56
CA LYS A 116 8.34 0.84 10.47
C LYS A 116 8.74 1.54 11.78
N GLU A 117 9.14 2.81 11.71
CA GLU A 117 9.49 3.58 12.90
C GLU A 117 8.24 4.00 13.70
N ILE A 118 7.15 4.38 13.03
CA ILE A 118 5.86 4.65 13.70
C ILE A 118 5.33 3.37 14.38
N ALA A 119 5.41 2.21 13.72
CA ALA A 119 5.01 0.92 14.28
C ALA A 119 5.73 0.64 15.61
N LYS A 120 7.06 0.71 15.62
CA LYS A 120 7.89 0.44 16.79
C LYS A 120 7.73 1.52 17.88
N GLN A 121 7.86 2.77 17.49
CA GLN A 121 8.04 3.86 18.44
C GLN A 121 6.73 4.41 19.00
N VAL A 122 5.63 4.32 18.24
CA VAL A 122 4.31 4.87 18.60
C VAL A 122 3.34 3.76 18.94
N PHE A 123 3.14 2.81 18.03
CA PHE A 123 2.17 1.72 18.22
C PHE A 123 2.71 0.53 19.03
N LYS A 124 4.02 0.50 19.31
CA LYS A 124 4.71 -0.46 20.20
C LYS A 124 4.61 -1.91 19.73
N TYR A 125 4.86 -2.15 18.44
CA TYR A 125 4.95 -3.51 17.90
C TYR A 125 5.99 -3.58 16.76
N GLU A 126 6.43 -4.78 16.43
CA GLU A 126 7.34 -4.99 15.31
C GLU A 126 6.59 -4.94 13.97
N PRO A 127 7.11 -4.21 12.96
CA PRO A 127 6.50 -4.16 11.64
C PRO A 127 6.48 -5.56 10.99
N PRO A 128 5.53 -5.83 10.08
CA PRO A 128 5.45 -7.10 9.38
C PRO A 128 6.73 -7.38 8.58
N MET A 129 6.98 -8.65 8.27
CA MET A 129 8.02 -9.02 7.32
C MET A 129 7.71 -8.43 5.95
N PRO A 130 8.60 -7.62 5.36
CA PRO A 130 8.35 -6.99 4.07
C PRO A 130 8.71 -7.92 2.91
N LEU A 131 8.04 -7.74 1.78
CA LEU A 131 8.47 -8.23 0.47
C LEU A 131 8.29 -7.13 -0.57
N VAL A 132 9.40 -6.61 -1.08
CA VAL A 132 9.37 -5.54 -2.09
C VAL A 132 9.33 -6.17 -3.47
N TYR A 133 8.27 -5.90 -4.23
CA TYR A 133 8.19 -6.33 -5.62
C TYR A 133 8.52 -5.20 -6.61
N GLU A 134 9.17 -5.57 -7.71
CA GLU A 134 9.50 -4.70 -8.84
C GLU A 134 8.29 -4.46 -9.76
N PHE A 135 8.47 -3.54 -10.70
CA PHE A 135 7.43 -3.18 -11.67
C PHE A 135 7.18 -4.28 -12.71
N ILE A 136 5.97 -4.26 -13.25
CA ILE A 136 5.64 -4.96 -14.49
C ILE A 136 5.78 -3.96 -15.64
N HIS A 137 6.68 -4.23 -16.57
CA HIS A 137 6.92 -3.44 -17.76
C HIS A 137 6.10 -3.98 -18.93
N LEU A 138 5.48 -3.10 -19.71
CA LEU A 138 4.96 -3.50 -21.01
C LEU A 138 6.09 -3.42 -22.04
N LYS A 139 6.37 -4.52 -22.73
CA LYS A 139 7.48 -4.60 -23.69
C LYS A 139 7.39 -3.48 -24.73
N GLY A 140 8.50 -2.76 -24.91
CA GLY A 140 8.59 -1.61 -25.81
C GLY A 140 7.90 -0.32 -25.32
N LYS A 141 7.24 -0.33 -24.16
CA LYS A 141 6.61 0.88 -23.56
C LYS A 141 7.09 1.21 -22.14
N GLY A 142 7.87 0.34 -21.50
CA GLY A 142 8.44 0.55 -20.17
C GLY A 142 7.47 0.21 -19.03
N ALA A 143 7.74 0.73 -17.83
CA ALA A 143 6.96 0.43 -16.62
C ALA A 143 5.48 0.82 -16.77
N MET A 144 4.58 -0.09 -16.38
CA MET A 144 3.16 0.22 -16.37
C MET A 144 2.82 1.19 -15.24
N HIS A 145 2.33 2.37 -15.60
CA HIS A 145 1.89 3.39 -14.65
C HIS A 145 0.60 4.03 -15.14
N GLY A 146 -0.43 4.10 -14.28
CA GLY A 146 -1.74 4.60 -14.67
C GLY A 146 -1.72 6.04 -15.21
N SER A 147 -0.76 6.86 -14.78
CA SER A 147 -0.65 8.26 -15.24
C SER A 147 0.03 8.42 -16.60
N THR A 148 0.72 7.41 -17.13
CA THR A 148 1.41 7.50 -18.44
C THR A 148 0.57 6.90 -19.58
N GLY A 149 -0.63 6.38 -19.28
CA GLY A 149 -1.49 5.72 -20.26
C GLY A 149 -0.97 4.35 -20.72
N VAL A 150 0.16 3.88 -20.18
CA VAL A 150 0.74 2.56 -20.42
C VAL A 150 0.27 1.66 -19.29
N ALA A 151 -0.98 1.20 -19.34
CA ALA A 151 -1.52 0.29 -18.35
C ALA A 151 -2.47 -0.71 -19.01
N ILE A 152 -2.27 -1.99 -18.68
CA ILE A 152 -3.21 -3.06 -19.02
C ILE A 152 -3.89 -3.46 -17.72
N ALA A 153 -5.21 -3.27 -17.66
CA ALA A 153 -5.97 -3.76 -16.52
C ALA A 153 -5.94 -5.30 -16.51
N ALA A 154 -5.92 -5.90 -15.33
CA ALA A 154 -5.97 -7.36 -15.19
C ALA A 154 -7.21 -7.95 -15.92
N SER A 155 -8.34 -7.23 -15.90
CA SER A 155 -9.56 -7.60 -16.63
C SER A 155 -9.40 -7.63 -18.15
N GLU A 156 -8.50 -6.83 -18.71
CA GLU A 156 -8.18 -6.88 -20.14
C GLU A 156 -7.17 -7.98 -20.44
N ALA A 157 -6.19 -8.19 -19.58
CA ALA A 157 -5.19 -9.26 -19.74
C ALA A 157 -5.85 -10.65 -19.82
N ILE A 158 -6.83 -10.94 -18.95
CA ILE A 158 -7.52 -12.23 -18.93
C ILE A 158 -8.45 -12.48 -20.14
N LYS A 159 -8.72 -11.46 -20.97
CA LYS A 159 -9.43 -11.66 -22.25
C LYS A 159 -8.52 -12.25 -23.32
N ILE A 160 -7.20 -12.13 -23.12
CA ILE A 160 -6.17 -12.52 -24.08
C ILE A 160 -5.42 -13.76 -23.56
N LEU A 161 -5.26 -13.88 -22.24
CA LEU A 161 -4.58 -14.99 -21.56
C LEU A 161 -5.53 -15.78 -20.65
N PRO A 162 -5.38 -17.12 -20.58
CA PRO A 162 -5.94 -17.88 -19.47
C PRO A 162 -5.44 -17.37 -18.11
N SER A 163 -6.30 -17.45 -17.10
CA SER A 163 -6.02 -16.90 -15.76
C SER A 163 -4.87 -17.62 -15.04
N GLU A 164 -4.69 -18.90 -15.36
CA GLU A 164 -3.66 -19.82 -14.89
C GLU A 164 -2.29 -19.37 -15.40
N VAL A 165 -2.20 -19.09 -16.70
CA VAL A 165 -0.98 -18.61 -17.36
C VAL A 165 -0.58 -17.22 -16.84
N LEU A 166 -1.56 -16.34 -16.60
CA LEU A 166 -1.29 -15.04 -15.99
C LEU A 166 -0.78 -15.16 -14.55
N ARG A 167 -1.33 -16.10 -13.75
CA ARG A 167 -0.79 -16.39 -12.41
C ARG A 167 0.61 -16.97 -12.48
N PHE A 168 0.86 -17.88 -13.43
CA PHE A 168 2.17 -18.47 -13.67
C PHE A 168 3.22 -17.39 -13.98
N LEU A 169 2.88 -16.41 -14.83
CA LEU A 169 3.75 -15.26 -15.11
C LEU A 169 4.21 -14.56 -13.82
N PHE A 170 3.29 -14.29 -12.89
CA PHE A 170 3.64 -13.60 -11.64
C PHE A 170 4.44 -14.47 -10.66
N MET A 171 4.25 -15.79 -10.69
CA MET A 171 4.94 -16.71 -9.78
C MET A 171 6.31 -17.17 -10.31
N LYS A 172 6.53 -17.09 -11.63
CA LYS A 172 7.77 -17.52 -12.28
C LYS A 172 8.97 -16.64 -11.92
N TYR A 173 8.77 -15.35 -11.72
CA TYR A 173 9.85 -14.40 -11.46
C TYR A 173 10.03 -14.14 -9.96
N GLU A 174 11.29 -13.99 -9.55
CA GLU A 174 11.60 -13.47 -8.22
C GLU A 174 10.98 -12.08 -8.06
N PRO A 175 10.37 -11.75 -6.90
CA PRO A 175 9.73 -10.45 -6.69
C PRO A 175 10.64 -9.24 -6.95
N SER A 176 11.94 -9.38 -6.71
CA SER A 176 12.94 -8.33 -6.95
C SER A 176 13.32 -8.13 -8.42
N ARG A 177 12.71 -8.85 -9.36
CA ARG A 177 12.94 -8.70 -10.80
C ARG A 177 11.73 -8.07 -11.45
N HIS A 178 11.98 -7.10 -12.34
CA HIS A 178 10.90 -6.57 -13.17
C HIS A 178 10.38 -7.67 -14.09
N ILE A 179 9.07 -7.66 -14.30
CA ILE A 179 8.40 -8.58 -15.22
C ILE A 179 8.24 -7.84 -16.55
N GLU A 180 8.83 -8.35 -17.63
CA GLU A 180 8.47 -7.87 -18.97
C GLU A 180 7.23 -8.61 -19.44
N PHE A 181 6.11 -7.90 -19.49
CA PHE A 181 4.86 -8.35 -20.05
C PHE A 181 4.77 -7.97 -21.52
N ASP A 182 4.59 -8.97 -22.38
CA ASP A 182 4.46 -8.80 -23.82
C ASP A 182 3.11 -9.37 -24.25
N THR A 183 2.30 -8.56 -24.93
CA THR A 183 0.98 -8.94 -25.45
C THR A 183 1.03 -9.40 -26.91
N GLY A 184 2.22 -9.51 -27.49
CA GLY A 184 2.46 -10.02 -28.83
C GLY A 184 2.64 -11.54 -28.88
N PHE A 185 3.40 -12.02 -29.86
CA PHE A 185 3.58 -13.47 -30.09
C PHE A 185 4.27 -14.25 -28.97
N SER A 186 5.09 -13.60 -28.14
CA SER A 186 5.76 -14.25 -27.00
C SER A 186 4.79 -14.71 -25.91
N LEU A 187 3.52 -14.30 -26.00
CA LEU A 187 2.44 -14.85 -25.19
C LEU A 187 2.25 -16.35 -25.42
N LEU A 188 2.46 -16.81 -26.65
CA LEU A 188 2.39 -18.24 -27.00
C LEU A 188 3.52 -19.01 -26.31
N ASP A 189 4.73 -18.45 -26.29
CA ASP A 189 5.87 -19.05 -25.57
C ASP A 189 5.57 -19.21 -24.08
N LEU A 190 4.88 -18.24 -23.47
CA LEU A 190 4.46 -18.30 -22.06
C LEU A 190 3.41 -19.40 -21.81
N ILE A 191 2.47 -19.59 -22.75
CA ILE A 191 1.46 -20.66 -22.67
C ILE A 191 2.13 -22.02 -22.82
N ASP A 192 2.99 -22.19 -23.84
CA ASP A 192 3.73 -23.44 -24.08
C ASP A 192 4.61 -23.79 -22.87
N GLU A 193 5.22 -22.79 -22.24
CA GLU A 193 5.99 -22.98 -21.02
C GLU A 193 5.11 -23.43 -19.84
N TYR A 194 3.94 -22.81 -19.65
CA TYR A 194 2.98 -23.21 -18.62
C TYR A 194 2.54 -24.67 -18.81
N ASP A 195 2.11 -25.03 -20.02
CA ASP A 195 1.67 -26.40 -20.37
C ASP A 195 2.79 -27.41 -20.09
N ARG A 196 4.06 -27.05 -20.40
CA ARG A 196 5.21 -27.89 -20.08
C ARG A 196 5.37 -28.14 -18.58
N TYR A 197 5.26 -27.10 -17.74
CA TYR A 197 5.35 -27.27 -16.28
C TYR A 197 4.16 -28.03 -15.70
N GLU A 198 2.95 -27.82 -16.25
CA GLU A 198 1.75 -28.55 -15.87
C GLU A 198 1.90 -30.04 -16.15
N ASN A 199 2.37 -30.42 -17.35
CA ASN A 199 2.66 -31.81 -17.71
C ASN A 199 3.72 -32.43 -16.78
N ILE A 200 4.81 -31.71 -16.47
CA ILE A 200 5.85 -32.20 -15.54
C ILE A 200 5.25 -32.47 -14.15
N PHE A 201 4.38 -31.60 -13.66
CA PHE A 201 3.77 -31.71 -12.34
C PHE A 201 2.79 -32.89 -12.24
N TRP A 202 1.94 -33.10 -13.24
CA TRP A 202 0.89 -34.12 -13.21
C TRP A 202 1.34 -35.51 -13.70
N ASP A 203 2.19 -35.59 -14.73
CA ASP A 203 2.56 -36.86 -15.37
C ASP A 203 3.83 -37.50 -14.77
N GLY A 204 4.58 -36.78 -13.93
CA GLY A 204 5.64 -37.34 -13.10
C GLY A 204 6.81 -38.05 -13.82
N ARG A 205 6.99 -37.85 -15.15
CA ARG A 205 8.10 -38.38 -16.00
C ARG A 205 7.93 -37.80 -17.43
N LYS A 206 8.93 -37.39 -18.22
CA LYS A 206 10.38 -37.55 -18.31
C LYS A 206 10.99 -36.21 -18.76
N ASN A 207 12.28 -35.98 -18.49
CA ASN A 207 13.07 -34.94 -19.15
C ASN A 207 12.77 -34.91 -20.67
N CYS A 208 12.11 -33.88 -21.16
CA CYS A 208 11.97 -33.61 -22.60
C CYS A 208 13.29 -33.11 -23.23
N TRP A 209 14.43 -33.35 -22.55
CA TRP A 209 15.74 -32.79 -22.83
C TRP A 209 16.78 -33.84 -23.24
N ASP A 210 16.39 -35.10 -23.46
CA ASP A 210 17.28 -36.11 -24.05
C ASP A 210 17.20 -36.19 -25.58
N GLU A 211 16.34 -35.40 -26.25
CA GLU A 211 16.29 -35.33 -27.72
C GLU A 211 15.94 -33.92 -28.22
N ARG A 212 16.92 -33.00 -28.18
CA ARG A 212 17.16 -31.99 -29.24
C ARG A 212 18.45 -31.22 -29.05
#